data_AF-A0A4R7LET5-F1
#
_entry.id   AF-A0A4R7LET5-F1
#
_cell.length_a   1.000
_cell.length_b   1.000
_cell.length_c   1.000
_cell.angle_alpha   90.00
_cell.angle_beta   90.00
_cell.angle_gamma   90.00
#
_symmetry.space_group_name_H-M   'P 1'
#
loop_
_entity.id
_entity.type
_entity.pdbx_description
1 polymer ?
#
loop_
_entity_poly.entity_id
_entity_poly.type
_entity_poly.pdbx_seq_one_letter_code
_entity_poly.pdbx_strand_id
1 'polypeptide(L)'
;MDGDMNSAHPSPKRPRRALVVVFGACVAFLAGAAMIFGFGQSRPKSLSLSVHSHVAAPAVKRLVQNGRMVVELSTKGRNEGGPTTYGDRSDDLLQFELSWYDIVAKQTYSAQFELPAKKLSTFGDDKDHASIDIVSGPGADVKVTTPNPEALRLVGLRQTDKITPEMDAPVVLLELCAKPVAASQPLAQELAAGVEDWSRDRALEQRKRYLASNPAPRSRCAS
;
A
#
# COMPACT_ATOMS: atom_id res chain seq x y z
N MET A 1 -48.18 71.30 58.37
CA MET A 1 -49.58 71.73 58.22
C MET A 1 -49.74 72.12 56.78
N ASP A 2 -50.71 71.47 56.14
CA ASP A 2 -51.40 71.81 54.89
C ASP A 2 -50.52 71.81 53.63
N GLY A 3 -50.70 70.87 52.72
CA GLY A 3 -51.87 70.79 51.82
C GLY A 3 -51.39 71.36 50.47
N ASP A 4 -51.65 70.81 49.29
CA ASP A 4 -52.70 69.92 48.88
C ASP A 4 -52.31 69.18 47.60
N MET A 5 -52.96 68.04 47.44
CA MET A 5 -53.13 67.30 46.21
C MET A 5 -53.71 68.19 45.11
N ASN A 6 -53.29 67.98 43.86
CA ASN A 6 -54.28 67.92 42.79
C ASN A 6 -53.83 67.05 41.62
N SER A 7 -54.55 65.94 41.50
CA SER A 7 -54.63 65.00 40.40
C SER A 7 -55.23 65.66 39.16
N ALA A 8 -54.78 65.26 37.96
CA ALA A 8 -55.65 64.84 36.85
C ALA A 8 -54.84 64.52 35.58
N HIS A 9 -55.03 63.29 35.10
CA HIS A 9 -54.73 62.81 33.75
C HIS A 9 -55.56 63.56 32.69
N PRO A 10 -55.07 63.70 31.43
CA PRO A 10 -55.28 62.64 30.43
C PRO A 10 -54.12 62.39 29.44
N SER A 11 -54.10 61.15 28.93
CA SER A 11 -53.37 60.65 27.73
C SER A 11 -53.89 61.33 26.44
N PRO A 12 -53.33 61.17 25.20
CA PRO A 12 -52.30 60.22 24.74
C PRO A 12 -51.29 60.79 23.69
N LYS A 13 -50.52 59.87 23.08
CA LYS A 13 -49.71 59.96 21.84
C LYS A 13 -48.20 60.10 22.05
N ARG A 14 -47.56 58.99 22.43
CA ARG A 14 -46.16 58.73 22.10
C ARG A 14 -46.05 58.19 20.68
N PRO A 15 -45.21 58.75 19.80
CA PRO A 15 -44.87 58.13 18.54
C PRO A 15 -43.95 56.93 18.79
N ARG A 16 -44.24 55.88 18.01
CA ARG A 16 -43.51 54.63 17.87
C ARG A 16 -41.99 54.82 17.80
N ARG A 17 -41.25 54.13 18.66
CA ARG A 17 -40.00 53.46 18.26
C ARG A 17 -39.96 52.08 18.89
N ALA A 18 -40.10 51.10 18.02
CA ALA A 18 -40.04 49.69 18.32
C ALA A 18 -38.60 49.29 18.67
N LEU A 19 -38.49 48.49 19.72
CA LEU A 19 -37.64 47.30 19.83
C LEU A 19 -36.38 47.29 18.93
N VAL A 20 -35.26 47.81 19.44
CA VAL A 20 -33.95 47.48 18.86
C VAL A 20 -33.55 46.11 19.41
N VAL A 21 -33.60 45.13 18.52
CA VAL A 21 -33.11 43.76 18.71
C VAL A 21 -31.61 43.82 18.97
N VAL A 22 -31.19 43.39 20.16
CA VAL A 22 -29.78 43.14 20.47
C VAL A 22 -29.37 41.84 19.81
N PHE A 23 -28.78 41.95 18.62
CA PHE A 23 -27.97 40.89 17.99
C PHE A 23 -26.67 41.52 17.50
N GLY A 24 -25.81 41.86 18.47
CA GLY A 24 -24.44 42.31 18.21
C GLY A 24 -23.48 41.17 18.56
N ALA A 25 -23.19 40.34 17.57
CA ALA A 25 -22.28 39.20 17.69
C ALA A 25 -20.87 39.65 18.11
N CYS A 26 -20.51 39.39 19.37
CA CYS A 26 -19.12 39.40 19.85
C CYS A 26 -18.37 38.13 19.42
N VAL A 27 -18.28 37.85 18.11
CA VAL A 27 -17.45 36.76 17.58
C VAL A 27 -16.65 37.26 16.39
N ALA A 28 -15.75 38.21 16.65
CA ALA A 28 -14.79 38.69 15.68
C ALA A 28 -13.41 38.82 16.32
N PHE A 29 -12.93 37.77 17.02
CA PHE A 29 -11.51 37.63 17.39
C PHE A 29 -11.15 36.20 17.84
N LEU A 30 -11.63 35.19 17.09
CA LEU A 30 -11.07 33.82 17.09
C LEU A 30 -10.84 33.36 15.65
N ALA A 31 -10.21 34.22 14.85
CA ALA A 31 -9.70 33.91 13.51
C ALA A 31 -8.24 33.43 13.57
N GLY A 32 -7.90 32.59 14.57
CA GLY A 32 -6.56 32.07 14.79
C GLY A 32 -6.62 30.65 15.32
N ALA A 33 -6.09 29.71 14.52
CA ALA A 33 -5.78 28.33 14.89
C ALA A 33 -6.96 27.37 15.15
N ALA A 34 -7.74 27.07 14.10
CA ALA A 34 -8.49 25.80 14.02
C ALA A 34 -8.68 25.26 12.59
N MET A 35 -7.72 25.53 11.68
CA MET A 35 -7.57 24.76 10.44
C MET A 35 -6.43 23.74 10.58
N ILE A 36 -6.53 22.91 11.62
CA ILE A 36 -5.62 21.80 11.87
C ILE A 36 -6.32 20.54 11.36
N PHE A 37 -5.86 20.10 10.17
CA PHE A 37 -5.98 18.75 9.59
C PHE A 37 -7.39 18.19 9.34
N GLY A 38 -8.10 18.81 8.39
CA GLY A 38 -9.20 18.19 7.67
C GLY A 38 -8.84 17.74 6.25
N PHE A 39 -7.55 17.68 5.89
CA PHE A 39 -7.13 17.00 4.66
C PHE A 39 -7.25 15.49 4.92
N GLY A 40 -8.40 14.93 4.57
CA GLY A 40 -8.40 13.55 4.07
C GLY A 40 -7.47 13.56 2.87
N GLN A 41 -6.18 13.30 3.09
CA GLN A 41 -5.27 13.01 2.01
C GLN A 41 -5.81 11.75 1.35
N SER A 42 -6.51 11.94 0.23
CA SER A 42 -6.99 10.86 -0.61
C SER A 42 -5.77 10.01 -0.96
N ARG A 43 -5.64 8.84 -0.32
CA ARG A 43 -4.53 7.94 -0.60
C ARG A 43 -4.77 7.33 -1.98
N PRO A 44 -3.70 7.00 -2.72
CA PRO A 44 -3.79 6.14 -3.88
C PRO A 44 -4.70 4.94 -3.63
N LYS A 45 -5.63 4.70 -4.56
CA LYS A 45 -6.50 3.51 -4.55
C LYS A 45 -5.97 2.39 -5.43
N SER A 46 -4.88 2.64 -6.15
CA SER A 46 -4.31 1.68 -7.09
C SER A 46 -3.00 1.12 -6.54
N LEU A 47 -2.79 -0.17 -6.77
CA LEU A 47 -1.59 -0.90 -6.38
C LEU A 47 -0.85 -1.35 -7.63
N SER A 48 0.42 -0.97 -7.71
CA SER A 48 1.40 -1.56 -8.62
C SER A 48 2.11 -2.71 -7.91
N LEU A 49 2.14 -3.86 -8.58
CA LEU A 49 2.59 -5.12 -8.02
C LEU A 49 3.76 -5.66 -8.83
N SER A 50 4.93 -5.73 -8.21
CA SER A 50 6.08 -6.44 -8.74
C SER A 50 6.19 -7.79 -8.04
N VAL A 51 6.24 -8.86 -8.81
CA VAL A 51 6.36 -10.23 -8.29
C VAL A 51 7.42 -10.93 -9.07
N HIS A 52 8.49 -11.31 -8.39
CA HIS A 52 9.60 -11.99 -9.03
C HIS A 52 10.18 -13.06 -8.12
N SER A 53 11.10 -13.83 -8.69
CA SER A 53 11.78 -14.89 -7.96
C SER A 53 13.24 -14.51 -7.86
N HIS A 54 13.85 -14.84 -6.73
CA HIS A 54 15.27 -14.60 -6.55
C HIS A 54 16.05 -15.30 -7.67
N VAL A 55 17.07 -14.64 -8.24
CA VAL A 55 17.81 -15.16 -9.41
C VAL A 55 18.43 -16.55 -9.14
N ALA A 56 18.79 -16.82 -7.89
CA ALA A 56 19.30 -18.12 -7.45
C ALA A 56 18.25 -19.25 -7.37
N ALA A 57 16.96 -18.92 -7.37
CA ALA A 57 15.82 -19.85 -7.25
C ALA A 57 14.75 -19.47 -8.29
N PRO A 58 15.03 -19.65 -9.59
CA PRO A 58 14.07 -19.33 -10.63
C PRO A 58 12.82 -20.20 -10.51
N ALA A 59 11.66 -19.60 -10.76
CA ALA A 59 10.37 -20.26 -10.55
C ALA A 59 9.29 -19.82 -11.53
N VAL A 60 8.36 -20.74 -11.82
CA VAL A 60 7.04 -20.42 -12.37
C VAL A 60 6.13 -20.06 -11.21
N LYS A 61 5.37 -18.98 -11.32
CA LYS A 61 4.55 -18.48 -10.22
C LYS A 61 3.16 -18.04 -10.65
N ARG A 62 2.27 -18.04 -9.67
CA ARG A 62 0.89 -17.59 -9.73
C ARG A 62 0.61 -16.74 -8.51
N LEU A 63 -0.10 -15.63 -8.69
CA LEU A 63 -0.50 -14.74 -7.60
C LEU A 63 -1.98 -14.38 -7.71
N VAL A 64 -2.69 -14.59 -6.61
CA VAL A 64 -4.05 -14.08 -6.38
C VAL A 64 -3.97 -12.91 -5.41
N GLN A 65 -4.65 -11.81 -5.71
CA GLN A 65 -4.83 -10.68 -4.79
C GLN A 65 -6.33 -10.41 -4.64
N ASN A 66 -6.84 -10.41 -3.40
CA ASN A 66 -8.26 -10.25 -3.09
C ASN A 66 -9.18 -11.12 -3.97
N GLY A 67 -8.81 -12.40 -4.17
CA GLY A 67 -9.54 -13.35 -5.02
C GLY A 67 -9.38 -13.16 -6.54
N ARG A 68 -8.64 -12.14 -7.01
CA ARG A 68 -8.38 -11.88 -8.43
C ARG A 68 -7.02 -12.42 -8.84
N MET A 69 -6.96 -13.11 -9.99
CA MET A 69 -5.69 -13.49 -10.62
C MET A 69 -4.93 -12.23 -11.07
N VAL A 70 -3.72 -12.04 -10.55
CA VAL A 70 -2.84 -10.92 -10.94
C VAL A 70 -1.68 -11.40 -11.79
N VAL A 71 -1.09 -12.53 -11.42
CA VAL A 71 -0.05 -13.21 -12.20
C VAL A 71 -0.56 -14.60 -12.55
N GLU A 72 -0.64 -14.87 -13.86
CA GLU A 72 -0.96 -16.18 -14.40
C GLU A 72 0.33 -16.83 -14.92
N LEU A 73 0.75 -17.93 -14.26
CA LEU A 73 1.82 -18.84 -14.67
C LEU A 73 3.00 -18.19 -15.41
N SER A 74 3.82 -17.39 -14.70
CA SER A 74 4.93 -16.66 -15.31
C SER A 74 6.30 -17.05 -14.74
N THR A 75 7.26 -17.24 -15.64
CA THR A 75 8.70 -17.41 -15.33
C THR A 75 9.47 -16.09 -15.38
N LYS A 76 8.91 -15.06 -16.03
CA LYS A 76 9.66 -13.87 -16.46
C LYS A 76 9.85 -12.81 -15.39
N GLY A 77 9.11 -12.87 -14.29
CA GLY A 77 9.27 -11.96 -13.15
C GLY A 77 9.37 -10.49 -13.60
N ARG A 78 8.26 -9.92 -14.07
CA ARG A 78 8.13 -8.50 -14.39
C ARG A 78 6.71 -8.06 -14.05
N ASN A 79 6.50 -6.74 -13.88
CA ASN A 79 5.27 -6.01 -13.53
C ASN A 79 3.97 -6.58 -14.16
N GLU A 80 3.56 -7.76 -13.69
CA GLU A 80 2.39 -8.48 -14.17
C GLU A 80 1.33 -8.21 -13.11
N GLY A 81 0.65 -7.10 -13.35
CA GLY A 81 -0.30 -6.49 -12.45
C GLY A 81 -0.55 -5.09 -12.94
N GLY A 82 -1.43 -4.97 -13.94
CA GLY A 82 -2.10 -3.69 -14.16
C GLY A 82 -2.69 -3.20 -12.83
N PRO A 83 -2.94 -1.90 -12.67
CA PRO A 83 -3.33 -1.33 -11.38
C PRO A 83 -4.49 -2.12 -10.76
N THR A 84 -4.24 -2.78 -9.64
CA THR A 84 -5.29 -3.42 -8.85
C THR A 84 -5.83 -2.39 -7.88
N THR A 85 -7.12 -2.12 -7.95
CA THR A 85 -7.76 -1.14 -7.07
C THR A 85 -8.08 -1.76 -5.71
N TYR A 86 -7.80 -1.04 -4.63
CA TYR A 86 -8.27 -1.31 -3.27
C TYR A 86 -9.06 -0.09 -2.75
N GLY A 87 -9.85 -0.26 -1.68
CA GLY A 87 -10.66 0.83 -1.14
C GLY A 87 -9.80 1.92 -0.49
N ASP A 88 -10.41 3.09 -0.27
CA ASP A 88 -9.74 4.27 0.31
C ASP A 88 -9.34 4.12 1.78
N ARG A 89 -9.84 3.10 2.47
CA ARG A 89 -9.83 3.11 3.94
C ARG A 89 -8.49 2.63 4.47
N SER A 90 -7.99 3.35 5.47
CA SER A 90 -6.78 3.01 6.24
C SER A 90 -6.78 1.60 6.85
N ASP A 91 -7.94 0.94 6.85
CA ASP A 91 -8.18 -0.37 7.45
C ASP A 91 -8.34 -1.48 6.41
N ASP A 92 -8.23 -1.18 5.12
CA ASP A 92 -8.27 -2.19 4.07
C ASP A 92 -7.10 -3.17 4.22
N LEU A 93 -7.45 -4.45 4.15
CA LEU A 93 -6.52 -5.56 4.29
C LEU A 93 -6.41 -6.27 2.95
N LEU A 94 -5.23 -6.18 2.36
CA LEU A 94 -4.94 -6.79 1.07
C LEU A 94 -4.53 -8.24 1.29
N GLN A 95 -5.29 -9.16 0.73
CA GLN A 95 -5.07 -10.60 0.83
C GLN A 95 -4.30 -11.09 -0.38
N PHE A 96 -3.23 -11.85 -0.14
CA PHE A 96 -2.38 -12.41 -1.18
C PHE A 96 -2.26 -13.91 -1.03
N GLU A 97 -2.37 -14.61 -2.16
CA GLU A 97 -2.03 -16.03 -2.27
C GLU A 97 -0.97 -16.20 -3.36
N LEU A 98 0.28 -16.40 -2.92
CA LEU A 98 1.42 -16.63 -3.79
C LEU A 98 1.71 -18.12 -3.85
N SER A 99 1.75 -18.69 -5.04
CA SER A 99 2.21 -20.06 -5.25
C SER A 99 3.25 -20.13 -6.35
N TRP A 100 4.28 -20.95 -6.18
CA TRP A 100 5.34 -21.08 -7.17
C TRP A 100 5.96 -22.46 -7.18
N TYR A 101 6.44 -22.87 -8.35
CA TYR A 101 7.27 -24.05 -8.54
C TYR A 101 8.73 -23.62 -8.68
N ASP A 102 9.55 -23.97 -7.70
CA ASP A 102 11.00 -23.77 -7.74
C ASP A 102 11.62 -24.79 -8.71
N ILE A 103 12.18 -24.29 -9.81
CA ILE A 103 12.73 -25.11 -10.90
C ILE A 103 13.93 -25.93 -10.41
N VAL A 104 14.73 -25.38 -9.51
CA VAL A 104 15.98 -26.02 -9.04
C VAL A 104 15.67 -27.04 -7.96
N ALA A 105 14.82 -26.68 -7.00
CA ALA A 105 14.41 -27.59 -5.93
C ALA A 105 13.38 -28.64 -6.40
N LYS A 106 12.76 -28.43 -7.58
CA LYS A 106 11.67 -29.23 -8.12
C LYS A 106 10.50 -29.39 -7.14
N GLN A 107 10.22 -28.32 -6.40
CA GLN A 107 9.25 -28.31 -5.31
C GLN A 107 8.31 -27.11 -5.47
N THR A 108 7.01 -27.36 -5.27
CA THR A 108 5.99 -26.30 -5.23
C THR A 108 5.82 -25.79 -3.82
N TYR A 109 5.67 -24.49 -3.68
CA TYR A 109 5.38 -23.81 -2.42
C TYR A 109 4.15 -22.91 -2.56
N SER A 110 3.48 -22.66 -1.42
CA SER A 110 2.38 -21.71 -1.33
C SER A 110 2.46 -20.91 -0.03
N ALA A 111 2.19 -19.62 -0.14
CA ALA A 111 2.08 -18.68 0.97
C ALA A 111 0.80 -17.86 0.84
N GLN A 112 0.11 -17.72 1.96
CA GLN A 112 -1.01 -16.80 2.11
C GLN A 112 -0.63 -15.76 3.16
N PHE A 113 -0.84 -14.49 2.85
CA PHE A 113 -0.51 -13.40 3.76
C PHE A 113 -1.37 -12.17 3.49
N GLU A 114 -1.39 -11.29 4.49
CA GLU A 114 -2.22 -10.08 4.48
C GLU A 114 -1.38 -8.84 4.73
N LEU A 115 -1.65 -7.76 4.02
CA LEU A 115 -0.98 -6.47 4.18
C LEU A 115 -2.00 -5.36 4.42
N PRO A 116 -1.89 -4.61 5.54
CA PRO A 116 -2.69 -3.42 5.72
C PRO A 116 -2.30 -2.35 4.69
N ALA A 117 -3.27 -1.82 3.94
CA ALA A 117 -3.03 -0.81 2.90
C ALA A 117 -2.31 0.45 3.45
N LYS A 118 -2.54 0.80 4.72
CA LYS A 118 -1.83 1.91 5.39
C LYS A 118 -0.32 1.76 5.51
N LYS A 119 0.20 0.52 5.48
CA LYS A 119 1.64 0.24 5.55
C LYS A 119 2.35 0.43 4.21
N LEU A 120 1.58 0.52 3.12
CA LEU A 120 2.17 0.72 1.81
C LEU A 120 2.67 2.15 1.68
N SER A 121 3.88 2.30 1.13
CA SER A 121 4.39 3.60 0.77
C SER A 121 3.61 4.12 -0.43
N THR A 122 3.18 5.38 -0.34
CA THR A 122 2.40 6.07 -1.36
C THR A 122 3.05 7.42 -1.63
N PHE A 123 3.05 7.84 -2.89
CA PHE A 123 3.41 9.21 -3.29
C PHE A 123 2.19 9.87 -3.94
N GLY A 124 2.03 11.19 -3.72
CA GLY A 124 1.05 12.03 -4.39
C GLY A 124 -0.42 11.86 -3.95
N ASP A 125 -1.37 12.08 -4.88
CA ASP A 125 -2.82 12.13 -4.60
C ASP A 125 -3.55 10.83 -5.02
N ASP A 126 -4.87 10.83 -5.10
CA ASP A 126 -5.66 9.65 -5.45
C ASP A 126 -5.41 9.11 -6.87
N LYS A 127 -4.72 9.88 -7.72
CA LYS A 127 -4.35 9.48 -9.08
C LYS A 127 -3.06 8.67 -9.16
N ASP A 128 -2.30 8.62 -8.06
CA ASP A 128 -1.08 7.84 -7.98
C ASP A 128 -1.34 6.39 -7.57
N HIS A 129 -0.27 5.63 -7.33
CA HIS A 129 -0.32 4.22 -6.94
C HIS A 129 0.61 3.91 -5.77
N ALA A 130 0.19 2.99 -4.91
CA ALA A 130 1.09 2.30 -3.99
C ALA A 130 1.90 1.27 -4.78
N SER A 131 3.12 0.97 -4.33
CA SER A 131 3.96 -0.07 -4.93
C SER A 131 4.38 -1.10 -3.90
N ILE A 132 4.26 -2.38 -4.27
CA ILE A 132 4.86 -3.48 -3.51
C ILE A 132 5.67 -4.38 -4.41
N ASP A 133 6.71 -4.96 -3.81
CA ASP A 133 7.57 -5.93 -4.44
C ASP A 133 7.58 -7.22 -3.61
N ILE A 134 7.24 -8.32 -4.24
CA ILE A 134 7.15 -9.65 -3.64
C ILE A 134 8.19 -10.55 -4.29
N VAL A 135 9.12 -11.06 -3.48
CA VAL A 135 10.22 -11.92 -3.92
C VAL A 135 10.07 -13.30 -3.31
N SER A 136 9.89 -14.32 -4.15
CA SER A 136 10.05 -15.72 -3.73
C SER A 136 11.52 -16.13 -3.81
N GLY A 137 12.07 -16.57 -2.69
CA GLY A 137 13.47 -16.95 -2.53
C GLY A 137 13.69 -18.46 -2.44
N PRO A 138 14.96 -18.88 -2.33
CA PRO A 138 15.31 -20.29 -2.17
C PRO A 138 14.67 -20.87 -0.90
N GLY A 139 14.27 -22.16 -0.97
CA GLY A 139 13.83 -22.92 0.20
C GLY A 139 12.59 -22.36 0.89
N ALA A 140 11.57 -21.94 0.12
CA ALA A 140 10.30 -21.40 0.62
C ALA A 140 10.33 -19.98 1.21
N ASP A 141 11.43 -19.24 1.06
CA ASP A 141 11.52 -17.85 1.54
C ASP A 141 10.58 -16.92 0.74
N VAL A 142 9.86 -16.03 1.42
CA VAL A 142 9.14 -14.91 0.81
C VAL A 142 9.49 -13.62 1.52
N LYS A 143 9.85 -12.61 0.73
CA LYS A 143 10.07 -11.25 1.20
C LYS A 143 9.13 -10.30 0.47
N VAL A 144 8.45 -9.45 1.23
CA VAL A 144 7.56 -8.42 0.71
C VAL A 144 8.06 -7.06 1.15
N THR A 145 8.23 -6.15 0.19
CA THR A 145 8.75 -4.82 0.42
C THR A 145 7.91 -3.75 -0.27
N THR A 146 8.08 -2.52 0.17
CA THR A 146 7.54 -1.32 -0.46
C THR A 146 8.67 -0.30 -0.58
N PRO A 147 8.66 0.62 -1.56
CA PRO A 147 9.71 1.62 -1.65
C PRO A 147 9.78 2.49 -0.39
N ASN A 148 10.92 3.11 -0.12
CA ASN A 148 11.03 4.05 0.99
C ASN A 148 10.14 5.29 0.72
N PRO A 149 9.29 5.69 1.68
CA PRO A 149 8.37 6.81 1.46
C PRO A 149 9.10 8.14 1.25
N GLU A 150 10.26 8.34 1.88
CA GLU A 150 11.06 9.56 1.72
C GLU A 150 11.77 9.58 0.36
N ALA A 151 12.31 8.45 -0.10
CA ALA A 151 12.87 8.35 -1.44
C ALA A 151 11.79 8.61 -2.51
N LEU A 152 10.61 8.00 -2.37
CA LEU A 152 9.47 8.25 -3.26
C LEU A 152 9.05 9.73 -3.27
N ARG A 153 9.03 10.37 -2.09
CA ARG A 153 8.75 11.81 -1.98
C ARG A 153 9.76 12.64 -2.77
N LEU A 154 11.05 12.32 -2.67
CA LEU A 154 12.12 13.01 -3.40
C LEU A 154 12.04 12.77 -4.92
N VAL A 155 11.72 11.54 -5.36
CA VAL A 155 11.47 11.23 -6.78
C VAL A 155 10.35 12.10 -7.32
N GLY A 156 9.22 12.15 -6.62
CA GLY A 156 8.06 12.92 -7.07
C GLY A 156 8.25 14.43 -7.04
N LEU A 157 9.13 14.93 -6.17
CA LEU A 157 9.61 16.33 -6.19
C LEU A 157 10.70 16.60 -7.24
N ARG A 158 11.08 15.59 -8.04
CA ARG A 158 12.19 15.65 -9.01
C ARG A 158 13.53 16.04 -8.38
N GLN A 159 13.76 15.60 -7.15
CA GLN A 159 15.00 15.80 -6.37
C GLN A 159 15.74 14.48 -6.18
N THR A 160 15.88 13.71 -7.27
CA THR A 160 16.50 12.38 -7.24
C THR A 160 17.96 12.40 -6.84
N ASP A 161 18.64 13.54 -7.03
CA ASP A 161 20.01 13.82 -6.61
C ASP A 161 20.20 13.78 -5.08
N LYS A 162 19.12 13.89 -4.31
CA LYS A 162 19.14 13.86 -2.84
C LYS A 162 18.90 12.49 -2.24
N ILE A 163 18.64 11.48 -3.07
CA ILE A 163 18.37 10.11 -2.62
C ILE A 163 19.71 9.47 -2.26
N THR A 164 19.86 9.15 -0.97
CA THR A 164 21.01 8.40 -0.46
C THR A 164 20.81 6.90 -0.68
N PRO A 165 21.89 6.08 -0.70
CA PRO A 165 21.76 4.63 -0.79
C PRO A 165 20.86 4.02 0.30
N GLU A 166 20.87 4.59 1.51
CA GLU A 166 20.03 4.16 2.62
C GLU A 166 18.55 4.49 2.39
N MET A 167 18.26 5.61 1.73
CA MET A 167 16.90 5.96 1.31
C MET A 167 16.42 5.09 0.15
N ASP A 168 17.31 4.72 -0.77
CA ASP A 168 16.97 3.86 -1.91
C ASP A 168 16.65 2.41 -1.49
N ALA A 169 17.10 2.00 -0.30
CA ALA A 169 16.78 0.70 0.25
C ALA A 169 15.26 0.57 0.51
N PRO A 170 14.61 -0.52 0.03
CA PRO A 170 13.19 -0.70 0.21
C PRO A 170 12.86 -1.03 1.67
N VAL A 171 11.65 -0.65 2.10
CA VAL A 171 11.11 -0.96 3.43
C VAL A 171 10.54 -2.37 3.41
N VAL A 172 11.02 -3.22 4.32
CA VAL A 172 10.51 -4.57 4.48
C VAL A 172 9.17 -4.54 5.22
N LEU A 173 8.12 -5.02 4.56
CA LEU A 173 6.77 -5.11 5.13
C LEU A 173 6.53 -6.43 5.84
N LEU A 174 7.01 -7.51 5.21
CA LEU A 174 6.78 -8.87 5.68
C LEU A 174 7.88 -9.80 5.18
N GLU A 175 8.19 -10.77 6.01
CA GLU A 175 9.10 -11.85 5.73
C GLU A 175 8.52 -13.13 6.31
N LEU A 176 8.38 -14.17 5.49
CA LEU A 176 7.69 -15.40 5.90
C LEU A 176 8.25 -16.63 5.18
N CYS A 177 7.91 -17.80 5.72
CA CYS A 177 8.19 -19.10 5.12
C CYS A 177 6.91 -19.71 4.53
N ALA A 178 6.95 -20.02 3.25
CA ALA A 178 5.88 -20.73 2.58
C ALA A 178 5.85 -22.21 2.96
N LYS A 179 4.70 -22.84 2.70
CA LYS A 179 4.51 -24.27 2.95
C LYS A 179 4.72 -25.06 1.66
N PRO A 180 5.34 -26.25 1.73
CA PRO A 180 5.42 -27.13 0.58
C PRO A 180 4.02 -27.60 0.17
N VAL A 181 3.78 -27.65 -1.13
CA VAL A 181 2.57 -28.19 -1.73
C VAL A 181 2.88 -29.58 -2.27
N ALA A 182 2.05 -30.57 -1.96
CA ALA A 182 2.27 -31.94 -2.42
C ALA A 182 2.21 -32.01 -3.95
N ALA A 183 3.13 -32.75 -4.57
CA ALA A 183 3.24 -32.87 -6.02
C ALA A 183 2.00 -33.48 -6.70
N SER A 184 1.17 -34.22 -5.94
CA SER A 184 -0.09 -34.77 -6.42
C SER A 184 -1.22 -33.74 -6.50
N GLN A 185 -1.08 -32.56 -5.89
CA GLN A 185 -2.11 -31.53 -5.95
C GLN A 185 -2.15 -30.89 -7.35
N PRO A 186 -3.36 -30.61 -7.89
CA PRO A 186 -3.49 -30.00 -9.22
C PRO A 186 -2.67 -28.72 -9.40
N LEU A 187 -2.64 -27.85 -8.39
CA LEU A 187 -1.84 -26.62 -8.41
C LEU A 187 -0.34 -26.89 -8.63
N ALA A 188 0.21 -27.94 -8.00
CA ALA A 188 1.61 -28.28 -8.15
C ALA A 188 1.92 -28.82 -9.55
N GLN A 189 1.00 -29.61 -10.11
CA GLN A 189 1.10 -30.13 -11.47
C GLN A 189 1.01 -29.00 -12.51
N GLU A 190 0.07 -28.08 -12.34
CA GLU A 190 -0.13 -26.91 -13.19
C GLU A 190 1.12 -26.03 -13.23
N LEU A 191 1.66 -25.66 -12.06
CA LEU A 191 2.87 -24.82 -11.98
C LEU A 191 4.11 -25.52 -12.55
N ALA A 192 4.26 -26.82 -12.32
CA ALA A 192 5.36 -27.59 -12.89
C ALA A 192 5.24 -27.73 -14.42
N ALA A 193 4.03 -27.91 -14.94
CA ALA A 193 3.76 -27.97 -16.38
C ALA A 193 3.96 -26.61 -17.08
N GLY A 194 3.76 -25.49 -16.36
CA GLY A 194 4.03 -24.14 -16.87
C GLY A 194 5.51 -23.79 -17.08
N VAL A 195 6.44 -24.72 -16.78
CA VAL A 195 7.87 -24.53 -17.04
C VAL A 195 8.17 -24.78 -18.52
N GLU A 196 8.16 -23.72 -19.33
CA GLU A 196 8.60 -23.80 -20.73
C GLU A 196 10.12 -24.02 -20.82
N ASP A 197 10.57 -24.97 -21.65
CA ASP A 197 11.97 -25.37 -21.76
C ASP A 197 12.93 -24.20 -22.03
N TRP A 198 12.60 -23.34 -23.00
CA TRP A 198 13.46 -22.20 -23.36
C TRP A 198 13.55 -21.16 -22.23
N SER A 199 12.47 -20.98 -21.45
CA SER A 199 12.46 -20.04 -20.34
C SER A 199 13.20 -20.61 -19.13
N ARG A 200 13.06 -21.91 -18.88
CA ARG A 200 13.85 -22.66 -17.91
C ARG A 200 15.33 -22.51 -18.19
N ASP A 201 15.77 -22.81 -19.40
CA ASP A 201 17.19 -22.83 -19.75
C ASP A 201 17.80 -21.42 -19.64
N ARG A 202 17.06 -20.38 -20.06
CA ARG A 202 17.45 -18.99 -19.84
C ARG A 202 17.58 -18.64 -18.36
N ALA A 203 16.60 -19.04 -17.54
CA ALA A 203 16.61 -18.75 -16.11
C ALA A 203 17.76 -19.49 -15.38
N LEU A 204 18.06 -20.72 -15.78
CA LEU A 204 19.19 -21.49 -15.26
C LEU A 204 20.54 -20.88 -15.66
N GLU A 205 20.67 -20.36 -16.89
CA GLU A 205 21.87 -19.64 -17.33
C GLU A 205 22.05 -18.32 -16.56
N GLN A 206 20.98 -17.55 -16.34
CA GLN A 206 21.03 -16.35 -15.50
C GLN A 206 21.45 -16.66 -14.06
N ARG A 207 20.87 -17.73 -13.48
CA ARG A 207 21.28 -18.25 -12.17
C ARG A 207 22.77 -18.59 -12.14
N LYS A 208 23.26 -19.31 -13.14
CA LYS A 208 24.67 -19.70 -13.24
C LYS A 208 25.59 -18.47 -13.23
N ARG A 209 25.26 -17.44 -14.01
CA ARG A 209 26.01 -16.17 -14.03
C ARG A 209 25.96 -15.45 -12.69
N TYR A 210 24.79 -15.40 -12.05
CA TYR A 210 24.65 -14.78 -10.73
C TYR A 210 25.53 -15.48 -9.68
N LEU A 211 25.51 -16.81 -9.64
CA LEU A 211 26.28 -17.61 -8.68
C LEU A 211 27.80 -17.63 -8.96
N ALA A 212 28.24 -17.20 -10.14
CA ALA A 212 29.66 -17.04 -10.42
C ALA A 212 30.29 -15.88 -9.62
N SER A 213 29.48 -14.87 -9.28
CA SER A 213 29.93 -13.65 -8.58
C SER A 213 29.31 -13.46 -7.20
N ASN A 214 28.35 -14.30 -6.81
CA ASN A 214 27.61 -14.18 -5.55
C ASN A 214 27.55 -15.54 -4.84
N PRO A 215 27.75 -15.59 -3.52
CA PRO A 215 27.52 -16.83 -2.77
C PRO A 215 26.06 -17.27 -2.92
N ALA A 216 25.84 -18.59 -2.88
CA ALA A 216 24.49 -19.12 -2.89
C ALA A 216 23.71 -18.56 -1.68
N PRO A 217 22.55 -17.93 -1.89
CA PRO A 217 21.76 -17.36 -0.80
C PRO A 217 21.33 -18.47 0.15
N ARG A 218 21.56 -18.24 1.45
CA ARG A 218 21.03 -19.11 2.50
C ARG A 218 19.54 -18.84 2.65
N SER A 219 18.72 -19.88 2.53
CA SER A 219 17.31 -19.78 2.85
C SER A 219 17.13 -19.62 4.37
N ARG A 220 16.22 -18.73 4.77
CA ARG A 220 15.81 -18.58 6.18
C ARG A 220 14.84 -19.67 6.62
N CYS A 221 14.26 -20.36 5.65
CA CYS A 221 13.17 -21.32 5.82
C CYS A 221 13.61 -22.76 5.57
N ALA A 222 14.84 -22.96 5.09
CA ALA A 222 15.47 -24.28 5.04
C ALA A 222 16.01 -24.64 6.44
N SER A 223 15.18 -25.33 7.20
CA SER A 223 15.51 -25.99 8.47
C SER A 223 15.27 -27.49 8.34
#